data_AF-A0A016U9X0-F1
#
_entry.id   AF-A0A016U9X0-F1
#
_cell.length_a   1.000
_cell.length_b   1.000
_cell.length_c   1.000
_cell.angle_alpha   90.00
_cell.angle_beta   90.00
_cell.angle_gamma   90.00
#
_symmetry.space_group_name_H-M   'P 1'
#
loop_
_entity.id
_entity.type
_entity.pdbx_description
1 polymer ?
#
loop_
_entity_poly.entity_id
_entity_poly.type
_entity_poly.pdbx_seq_one_letter_code
_entity_poly.pdbx_strand_id
1 'polypeptide(L)'
;MNGIFGMLTTPGVISIDGCIPPPKGYQCQMQRVGPMCRYAEDIALLVKAMASEETNCLNICSSFDHKKIRIFYMEGFRDMLVSPELSNDMKNALKRAVSHLEEKYDVDAVRIDLPLFMHAIDIISSCFSGHGRPSELMLSIHRDKGPVDWRSELPRLLMGRSVHSPGGVFTAMFEKKSCAAENESSTVSELSA
;
A
#
# COMPACT_ATOMS: atom_id res chain seq x y z
N MET A 1 -14.50 -4.30 -2.40
CA MET A 1 -13.58 -5.41 -2.11
C MET A 1 -14.27 -6.72 -2.48
N ASN A 2 -13.54 -7.67 -3.07
CA ASN A 2 -14.13 -8.84 -3.75
C ASN A 2 -14.23 -10.10 -2.88
N GLY A 3 -13.87 -10.04 -1.59
CA GLY A 3 -13.97 -11.18 -0.67
C GLY A 3 -13.00 -12.34 -0.98
N ILE A 4 -11.81 -12.03 -1.50
CA ILE A 4 -10.76 -13.00 -1.83
C ILE A 4 -9.55 -12.83 -0.89
N PHE A 5 -8.70 -13.85 -0.82
CA PHE A 5 -7.46 -13.82 -0.06
C PHE A 5 -6.31 -13.30 -0.92
N GLY A 6 -5.36 -12.61 -0.29
CA GLY A 6 -4.13 -12.17 -0.92
C GLY A 6 -2.99 -12.09 0.09
N MET A 7 -1.77 -12.36 -0.35
CA MET A 7 -0.59 -12.33 0.51
C MET A 7 0.53 -11.53 -0.15
N LEU A 8 0.92 -10.40 0.47
CA LEU A 8 2.17 -9.73 0.15
C LEU A 8 3.31 -10.48 0.85
N THR A 9 4.25 -10.99 0.07
CA THR A 9 5.37 -11.79 0.58
C THR A 9 6.47 -10.92 1.17
N THR A 10 7.33 -11.53 1.99
CA THR A 10 8.55 -10.90 2.47
C THR A 10 9.40 -10.41 1.28
N PRO A 11 10.10 -9.27 1.41
CA PRO A 11 11.12 -8.84 0.46
C PRO A 11 11.99 -9.96 -0.09
N GLY A 12 12.10 -10.03 -1.42
CA GLY A 12 12.98 -10.97 -2.12
C GLY A 12 12.41 -12.38 -2.32
N VAL A 13 11.27 -12.74 -1.73
CA VAL A 13 10.66 -14.06 -1.92
C VAL A 13 10.19 -14.27 -3.36
N ILE A 14 9.39 -13.33 -3.87
CA ILE A 14 8.94 -13.30 -5.26
C ILE A 14 9.73 -12.19 -5.96
N SER A 15 10.36 -12.51 -7.10
CA SER A 15 11.06 -11.49 -7.89
C SER A 15 10.07 -10.42 -8.37
N ILE A 16 10.49 -9.17 -8.27
CA ILE A 16 9.75 -8.01 -8.79
C ILE A 16 10.21 -7.62 -10.19
N ASP A 17 11.07 -8.44 -10.82
CA ASP A 17 11.49 -8.25 -12.20
C ASP A 17 10.28 -8.30 -13.14
N GLY A 18 10.27 -7.40 -14.12
CA GLY A 18 9.14 -7.23 -15.04
C GLY A 18 7.98 -6.42 -14.47
N CYS A 19 8.06 -5.92 -13.23
CA CYS A 19 7.11 -4.90 -12.76
C CYS A 19 7.23 -3.63 -13.60
N ILE A 20 6.08 -3.02 -13.91
CA ILE A 20 6.01 -1.80 -14.71
C ILE A 20 5.25 -0.71 -13.92
N PRO A 21 5.88 0.44 -13.66
CA PRO A 21 7.27 0.74 -13.97
C PRO A 21 8.26 -0.08 -13.12
N PRO A 22 9.51 -0.25 -13.58
CA PRO A 22 10.53 -0.91 -12.78
C PRO A 22 10.79 -0.16 -11.47
N PRO A 23 10.88 -0.87 -10.33
CA PRO A 23 11.25 -0.27 -9.06
C PRO A 23 12.66 0.32 -9.14
N LYS A 24 12.88 1.46 -8.47
CA LYS A 24 14.19 2.11 -8.31
C LYS A 24 14.33 2.64 -6.88
N GLY A 25 15.58 2.76 -6.42
CA GLY A 25 15.88 3.31 -5.10
C GLY A 25 15.16 2.55 -3.99
N TYR A 26 14.45 3.28 -3.13
CA TYR A 26 13.76 2.72 -1.98
C TYR A 26 12.56 1.83 -2.35
N GLN A 27 11.98 1.97 -3.55
CA GLN A 27 10.90 1.09 -4.02
C GLN A 27 11.34 -0.36 -4.10
N CYS A 28 12.60 -0.65 -4.40
CA CYS A 28 13.11 -2.03 -4.41
C CYS A 28 12.93 -2.71 -3.03
N GLN A 29 12.94 -1.91 -1.96
CA GLN A 29 12.74 -2.38 -0.58
C GLN A 29 11.26 -2.40 -0.14
N MET A 30 10.34 -1.81 -0.90
CA MET A 30 8.93 -1.71 -0.51
C MET A 30 7.94 -2.36 -1.47
N GLN A 31 8.23 -2.37 -2.77
CA GLN A 31 7.37 -2.98 -3.77
C GLN A 31 7.39 -4.50 -3.62
N ARG A 32 6.20 -5.08 -3.52
CA ARG A 32 6.01 -6.54 -3.40
C ARG A 32 4.96 -7.00 -4.40
N VAL A 33 5.16 -8.21 -4.89
CA VAL A 33 4.18 -8.96 -5.68
C VAL A 33 3.76 -10.15 -4.83
N GLY A 34 2.50 -10.54 -4.98
CA GLY A 34 1.91 -11.59 -4.18
C GLY A 34 0.69 -12.20 -4.85
N PRO A 35 0.38 -13.48 -4.60
CA PRO A 35 -0.78 -14.12 -5.17
C PRO A 35 -2.07 -13.63 -4.51
N MET A 36 -3.16 -13.73 -5.28
CA MET A 36 -4.53 -13.64 -4.78
C MET A 36 -5.30 -14.91 -5.20
N CYS A 37 -6.14 -15.43 -4.32
CA CYS A 37 -6.87 -16.68 -4.55
C CYS A 37 -8.19 -16.71 -3.79
N ARG A 38 -9.05 -17.68 -4.14
CA ARG A 38 -10.37 -17.88 -3.52
C ARG A 38 -10.28 -18.55 -2.16
N TYR A 39 -9.29 -19.40 -1.95
CA TYR A 39 -9.12 -20.20 -0.74
C TYR A 39 -7.76 -19.92 -0.09
N ALA A 40 -7.72 -19.78 1.23
CA ALA A 40 -6.50 -19.39 1.94
C ALA A 40 -5.41 -20.47 1.84
N GLU A 41 -5.78 -21.74 1.76
CA GLU A 41 -4.88 -22.88 1.59
C GLU A 41 -4.09 -22.84 0.28
N ASP A 42 -4.60 -22.18 -0.77
CA ASP A 42 -3.92 -22.05 -2.06
C ASP A 42 -2.71 -21.10 -1.99
N ILE A 43 -2.67 -20.17 -1.03
CA ILE A 43 -1.62 -19.16 -0.92
C ILE A 43 -0.24 -19.80 -0.84
N ALA A 44 -0.07 -20.83 -0.01
CA ALA A 44 1.22 -21.49 0.20
C ALA A 44 1.76 -22.11 -1.10
N LEU A 45 0.90 -22.77 -1.86
CA LEU A 45 1.25 -23.37 -3.15
C LEU A 45 1.60 -22.29 -4.18
N LEU A 46 0.80 -21.22 -4.27
CA LEU A 46 1.01 -20.13 -5.22
C LEU A 46 2.30 -19.36 -4.92
N VAL A 47 2.58 -19.06 -3.65
CA VAL A 47 3.85 -18.43 -3.27
C VAL A 47 5.02 -19.33 -3.66
N LYS A 48 4.95 -20.63 -3.40
CA LYS A 48 6.02 -21.57 -3.77
C LYS A 48 6.25 -21.63 -5.29
N ALA A 49 5.18 -21.53 -6.09
CA ALA A 49 5.29 -21.53 -7.54
C ALA A 49 5.87 -20.21 -8.11
N MET A 50 5.67 -19.10 -7.40
CA MET A 50 6.16 -17.76 -7.80
C MET A 50 7.53 -17.41 -7.19
N ALA A 51 7.95 -18.15 -6.17
CA ALA A 51 9.20 -17.94 -5.46
C ALA A 51 10.42 -18.19 -6.38
N SER A 52 11.49 -17.40 -6.22
CA SER A 52 12.73 -17.62 -6.97
C SER A 52 13.46 -18.87 -6.47
N GLU A 53 14.29 -19.51 -7.30
CA GLU A 53 15.03 -20.73 -6.93
C GLU A 53 15.91 -20.55 -5.67
N GLU A 54 16.40 -19.33 -5.44
CA GLU A 54 17.21 -18.95 -4.28
C GLU A 54 16.43 -18.93 -2.95
N THR A 55 15.09 -18.95 -3.02
CA THR A 55 14.20 -18.81 -1.86
C THR A 55 13.54 -20.11 -1.42
N ASN A 56 14.01 -21.25 -1.96
CA ASN A 56 13.61 -22.60 -1.54
C ASN A 56 13.80 -22.92 -0.04
N CYS A 57 14.47 -22.04 0.71
CA CYS A 57 14.65 -22.11 2.16
C CYS A 57 13.43 -21.61 2.97
N LEU A 58 12.36 -21.15 2.33
CA LEU A 58 11.18 -20.66 3.03
C LEU A 58 10.33 -21.82 3.56
N ASN A 59 10.25 -21.91 4.90
CA ASN A 59 9.39 -22.85 5.63
C ASN A 59 7.88 -22.47 5.55
N ILE A 60 7.39 -22.07 4.37
CA ILE A 60 6.00 -21.62 4.17
C ILE A 60 5.00 -22.74 4.45
N CYS A 61 5.33 -23.99 4.10
CA CYS A 61 4.46 -25.14 4.32
C CYS A 61 4.76 -25.89 5.64
N SER A 62 5.65 -25.37 6.48
CA SER A 62 5.98 -26.07 7.73
C SER A 62 4.81 -25.99 8.71
N SER A 63 4.48 -27.10 9.35
CA SER A 63 3.60 -27.10 10.52
C SER A 63 4.29 -26.34 11.66
N PHE A 64 3.59 -25.39 12.27
CA PHE A 64 4.09 -24.68 13.45
C PHE A 64 3.35 -25.13 14.71
N ASP A 65 4.05 -25.02 15.85
CA ASP A 65 3.48 -25.37 17.15
C ASP A 65 2.48 -24.29 17.59
N HIS A 66 1.21 -24.67 17.65
CA HIS A 66 0.11 -23.76 18.03
C HIS A 66 0.26 -23.19 19.45
N LYS A 67 0.98 -23.89 20.34
CA LYS A 67 1.22 -23.41 21.72
C LYS A 67 2.15 -22.20 21.80
N LYS A 68 2.83 -21.85 20.71
CA LYS A 68 3.78 -20.73 20.64
C LYS A 68 3.20 -19.47 20.00
N ILE A 69 1.92 -19.49 19.62
CA ILE A 69 1.26 -18.35 18.98
C ILE A 69 1.06 -17.26 20.04
N ARG A 70 1.42 -16.02 19.68
CA ARG A 70 1.02 -14.82 20.41
C ARG A 70 0.32 -13.91 19.42
N ILE A 71 -0.88 -13.46 19.78
CA ILE A 71 -1.73 -12.67 18.89
C ILE A 71 -1.67 -11.22 19.36
N PHE A 72 -1.30 -10.33 18.45
CA PHE A 72 -1.34 -8.88 18.66
C PHE A 72 -2.23 -8.27 17.58
N TYR A 73 -3.10 -7.34 17.97
CA TYR A 73 -4.00 -6.68 17.02
C TYR A 73 -4.12 -5.18 17.30
N MET A 74 -4.55 -4.42 16.29
CA MET A 74 -4.76 -2.98 16.35
C MET A 74 -6.04 -2.63 15.59
N GLU A 75 -6.87 -1.70 16.10
CA GLU A 75 -8.15 -1.29 15.49
C GLU A 75 -7.97 -0.17 14.44
N GLY A 76 -6.77 -0.07 13.85
CA GLY A 76 -6.37 1.02 12.96
C GLY A 76 -5.45 2.04 13.63
N PHE A 77 -4.96 3.00 12.84
CA PHE A 77 -4.15 4.13 13.31
C PHE A 77 -4.93 5.44 13.08
N ARG A 78 -4.65 6.46 13.89
CA ARG A 78 -5.40 7.72 13.85
C ARG A 78 -4.79 8.68 12.84
N ASP A 79 -5.14 8.56 11.56
CA ASP A 79 -4.81 9.61 10.59
C ASP A 79 -6.07 10.06 9.85
N MET A 80 -6.62 11.22 10.26
CA MET A 80 -7.82 11.79 9.66
C MET A 80 -7.67 12.12 8.17
N LEU A 81 -6.45 12.30 7.67
CA LEU A 81 -6.21 12.70 6.28
C LEU A 81 -6.21 11.51 5.32
N VAL A 82 -5.83 10.31 5.77
CA VAL A 82 -5.64 9.16 4.87
C VAL A 82 -6.39 7.90 5.28
N SER A 83 -6.62 7.66 6.57
CA SER A 83 -7.40 6.52 7.03
C SER A 83 -8.59 7.02 7.85
N PRO A 84 -9.79 7.18 7.26
CA PRO A 84 -10.97 7.48 8.05
C PRO A 84 -11.15 6.42 9.13
N GLU A 85 -11.83 6.81 10.20
CA GLU A 85 -12.10 5.88 11.29
C GLU A 85 -12.81 4.62 10.76
N LEU A 86 -12.36 3.46 11.22
CA LEU A 86 -12.99 2.19 10.84
C LEU A 86 -14.48 2.22 11.21
N SER A 87 -15.33 1.74 10.30
CA SER A 87 -16.75 1.57 10.61
C SER A 87 -16.92 0.58 11.76
N ASN A 88 -18.04 0.69 12.48
CA ASN A 88 -18.37 -0.24 13.54
C ASN A 88 -18.41 -1.69 13.04
N ASP A 89 -18.86 -1.92 11.81
CA ASP A 89 -18.89 -3.26 11.19
C ASP A 89 -17.48 -3.84 11.01
N MET A 90 -16.52 -3.02 10.59
CA MET A 90 -15.12 -3.43 10.44
C MET A 90 -14.49 -3.75 11.81
N LYS A 91 -14.70 -2.88 12.80
CA LYS A 91 -14.22 -3.11 14.18
C LYS A 91 -14.82 -4.38 14.77
N ASN A 92 -16.12 -4.61 14.58
CA ASN A 92 -16.80 -5.80 15.05
C ASN A 92 -16.32 -7.06 14.32
N ALA A 93 -16.07 -6.99 13.01
CA ALA A 93 -15.52 -8.11 12.26
C ALA A 93 -14.10 -8.49 12.74
N LEU A 94 -13.24 -7.50 12.99
CA LEU A 94 -11.92 -7.72 13.59
C LEU A 94 -12.05 -8.39 14.96
N LYS A 95 -12.89 -7.87 15.85
CA LYS A 95 -13.10 -8.44 17.19
C LYS A 95 -13.60 -9.88 17.14
N ARG A 96 -14.54 -10.21 16.24
CA ARG A 96 -15.00 -11.60 16.04
C ARG A 96 -13.86 -12.52 15.60
N ALA A 97 -13.00 -12.05 14.69
CA ALA A 97 -11.85 -12.83 14.25
C ALA A 97 -10.84 -13.05 15.39
N VAL A 98 -10.56 -12.02 16.19
CA VAL A 98 -9.69 -12.11 17.37
C VAL A 98 -10.24 -13.11 18.37
N SER A 99 -11.50 -12.97 18.80
CA SER A 99 -12.13 -13.88 19.77
C SER A 99 -12.15 -15.33 19.27
N HIS A 100 -12.37 -15.56 17.98
CA HIS A 100 -12.28 -16.90 17.41
C HIS A 100 -10.86 -17.50 17.51
N LEU A 101 -9.82 -16.69 17.32
CA LEU A 101 -8.44 -17.16 17.45
C LEU A 101 -8.05 -17.41 18.91
N GLU A 102 -8.53 -16.56 19.84
CA GLU A 102 -8.35 -16.75 21.28
C GLU A 102 -8.95 -18.09 21.73
N GLU A 103 -10.21 -18.35 21.38
CA GLU A 103 -10.91 -19.60 21.71
C GLU A 103 -10.25 -20.82 21.05
N LYS A 104 -9.88 -20.72 19.76
CA LYS A 104 -9.34 -21.84 19.01
C LYS A 104 -7.96 -22.29 19.48
N TYR A 105 -7.12 -21.34 19.89
CA TYR A 105 -5.74 -21.61 20.29
C TYR A 105 -5.49 -21.53 21.79
N ASP A 106 -6.52 -21.20 22.58
CA ASP A 106 -6.44 -21.02 24.04
C ASP A 106 -5.34 -20.00 24.40
N VAL A 107 -5.43 -18.81 23.78
CA VAL A 107 -4.47 -17.70 23.96
C VAL A 107 -5.19 -16.39 24.19
N ASP A 108 -4.56 -15.47 24.92
CA ASP A 108 -5.04 -14.09 25.06
C ASP A 108 -4.45 -13.21 23.95
N ALA A 109 -5.31 -12.51 23.21
CA ALA A 109 -4.87 -11.55 22.21
C ALA A 109 -4.64 -10.17 22.84
N VAL A 110 -3.51 -9.55 22.50
CA VAL A 110 -3.11 -8.26 23.06
C VAL A 110 -3.41 -7.14 22.07
N ARG A 111 -4.27 -6.20 22.48
CA ARG A 111 -4.46 -4.95 21.73
C ARG A 111 -3.20 -4.09 21.88
N ILE A 112 -2.59 -3.73 20.76
CA ILE A 112 -1.44 -2.83 20.70
C ILE A 112 -1.77 -1.59 19.88
N ASP A 113 -1.11 -0.49 20.21
CA ASP A 113 -1.07 0.71 19.39
C ASP A 113 0.39 0.93 18.98
N LEU A 114 0.64 1.18 17.70
CA LEU A 114 1.98 1.43 17.16
C LEU A 114 2.11 2.92 16.80
N PRO A 115 2.67 3.78 17.67
CA PRO A 115 2.64 5.23 17.46
C PRO A 115 3.37 5.67 16.18
N LEU A 116 4.41 4.95 15.77
CA LEU A 116 5.16 5.25 14.54
C LEU A 116 4.34 5.03 13.27
N PHE A 117 3.23 4.29 13.34
CA PHE A 117 2.33 4.08 12.20
C PHE A 117 1.59 5.36 11.77
N MET A 118 1.63 6.42 12.59
CA MET A 118 1.17 7.76 12.22
C MET A 118 1.98 8.35 11.04
N HIS A 119 3.22 7.87 10.83
CA HIS A 119 4.06 8.25 9.69
C HIS A 119 3.87 7.34 8.47
N ALA A 120 2.86 6.46 8.45
CA ALA A 120 2.65 5.53 7.34
C ALA A 120 2.55 6.26 6.00
N ILE A 121 1.99 7.47 5.98
CA ILE A 121 1.83 8.29 4.78
C ILE A 121 3.16 8.85 4.30
N ASP A 122 4.00 9.32 5.22
CA ASP A 122 5.35 9.77 4.90
C ASP A 122 6.18 8.60 4.33
N ILE A 123 6.05 7.42 4.94
CA ILE A 123 6.72 6.18 4.48
C ILE A 123 6.24 5.81 3.08
N ILE A 124 4.93 5.77 2.84
CA ILE A 124 4.35 5.46 1.53
C ILE A 124 4.76 6.53 0.50
N SER A 125 4.71 7.80 0.86
CA SER A 125 5.11 8.92 -0.01
C SER A 125 6.59 8.83 -0.39
N SER A 126 7.47 8.50 0.56
CA SER A 126 8.91 8.32 0.32
C SER A 126 9.21 7.20 -0.68
N CYS A 127 8.31 6.22 -0.84
CA CYS A 127 8.44 5.21 -1.90
C CYS A 127 8.32 5.83 -3.28
N PHE A 128 7.48 6.85 -3.43
CA PHE A 128 7.27 7.52 -4.71
C PHE A 128 8.33 8.58 -4.99
N SER A 129 9.08 9.01 -3.97
CA SER A 129 10.22 9.92 -4.10
C SER A 129 11.37 9.25 -4.87
N GLY A 130 11.59 9.67 -6.12
CA GLY A 130 12.66 9.17 -6.98
C GLY A 130 12.23 8.75 -8.40
N HIS A 131 10.92 8.63 -8.65
CA HIS A 131 10.37 8.37 -9.98
C HIS A 131 9.48 9.51 -10.42
N GLY A 132 9.97 10.33 -11.35
CA GLY A 132 9.16 11.28 -12.11
C GLY A 132 8.14 12.01 -11.23
N ARG A 133 6.96 12.26 -11.79
CA ARG A 133 5.85 12.86 -11.07
C ARG A 133 4.89 11.79 -10.52
N PRO A 134 4.50 11.75 -9.23
CA PRO A 134 3.48 10.80 -8.74
C PRO A 134 2.18 10.80 -9.56
N SER A 135 1.84 11.95 -10.15
CA SER A 135 0.72 12.07 -11.11
C SER A 135 0.92 11.25 -12.40
N GLU A 136 2.14 11.08 -12.88
CA GLU A 136 2.49 10.23 -14.03
C GLU A 136 2.40 8.74 -13.70
N LEU A 137 2.66 8.35 -12.45
CA LEU A 137 2.56 6.96 -12.02
C LEU A 137 1.10 6.49 -11.88
N MET A 138 0.23 7.36 -11.36
CA MET A 138 -1.20 7.08 -11.18
C MET A 138 -1.99 7.00 -12.51
N LEU A 139 -1.38 7.38 -13.63
CA LEU A 139 -1.94 7.28 -14.99
C LEU A 139 -1.83 5.87 -15.61
N SER A 140 -1.05 4.98 -15.01
CA SER A 140 -0.61 3.73 -15.65
C SER A 140 -1.68 2.62 -15.80
N ILE A 141 -2.96 2.86 -15.45
CA ILE A 141 -4.01 1.84 -15.64
C ILE A 141 -4.43 1.71 -17.11
N HIS A 142 -4.34 2.80 -17.88
CA HIS A 142 -4.46 2.79 -19.34
C HIS A 142 -3.32 3.65 -19.88
N ARG A 143 -2.24 3.01 -20.33
CA ARG A 143 -0.99 3.63 -20.84
C ARG A 143 -1.13 4.69 -21.96
N ASP A 144 -2.34 5.13 -22.30
CA ASP A 144 -2.65 5.80 -23.56
C ASP A 144 -3.06 7.27 -23.46
N LYS A 145 -3.11 7.92 -22.27
CA LYS A 145 -3.69 9.28 -22.17
C LYS A 145 -2.75 10.41 -21.75
N GLY A 146 -1.46 10.16 -21.57
CA GLY A 146 -0.49 11.23 -21.28
C GLY A 146 -0.71 11.88 -19.90
N PRO A 147 -0.01 12.99 -19.58
CA PRO A 147 -0.02 13.62 -18.25
C PRO A 147 -1.40 14.16 -17.82
N VAL A 148 -1.75 14.06 -16.53
CA VAL A 148 -3.04 14.53 -15.99
C VAL A 148 -3.03 16.06 -15.92
N ASP A 149 -3.82 16.70 -16.78
CA ASP A 149 -4.15 18.12 -16.62
C ASP A 149 -5.24 18.30 -15.57
N TRP A 150 -4.84 18.47 -14.30
CA TRP A 150 -5.78 18.59 -13.19
C TRP A 150 -6.81 19.71 -13.36
N ARG A 151 -6.47 20.80 -14.05
CA ARG A 151 -7.37 21.95 -14.28
C ARG A 151 -8.55 21.58 -15.18
N SER A 152 -8.33 20.76 -16.20
CA SER A 152 -9.39 20.29 -17.10
C SER A 152 -10.08 19.04 -16.58
N GLU A 153 -9.38 18.21 -15.81
CA GLU A 153 -9.90 16.98 -15.26
C GLU A 153 -10.75 17.19 -14.01
N LEU A 154 -10.50 18.23 -13.19
CA LEU A 154 -11.29 18.51 -11.99
C LEU A 154 -12.78 18.80 -12.32
N PRO A 155 -13.13 19.65 -13.31
CA PRO A 155 -14.53 19.79 -13.73
C PRO A 155 -15.12 18.51 -14.31
N ARG A 156 -14.34 17.75 -15.09
CA ARG A 156 -14.78 16.46 -15.66
C ARG A 156 -15.05 15.42 -14.58
N LEU A 157 -14.26 15.44 -13.51
CA LEU A 157 -14.40 14.58 -12.34
C LEU A 157 -15.70 14.89 -11.59
N LEU A 158 -15.98 16.18 -11.35
CA LEU A 158 -17.24 16.61 -10.74
C LEU A 158 -18.46 16.26 -11.60
N MET A 159 -18.30 16.23 -12.93
CA MET A 159 -19.33 15.81 -13.87
C MET A 159 -19.40 14.28 -14.09
N GLY A 160 -18.57 13.48 -13.40
CA GLY A 160 -18.51 12.02 -13.55
C GLY A 160 -18.01 11.53 -14.92
N ARG A 161 -17.39 12.41 -15.71
CA ARG A 161 -16.88 12.13 -17.07
C ARG A 161 -15.36 11.99 -17.14
N SER A 162 -14.66 12.16 -16.02
CA SER A 162 -13.22 11.97 -15.97
C SER A 162 -12.89 10.48 -16.12
N VAL A 163 -11.88 10.20 -16.94
CA VAL A 163 -11.31 8.86 -17.10
C VAL A 163 -10.29 8.57 -15.99
N HIS A 164 -9.89 9.60 -15.24
CA HIS A 164 -8.90 9.51 -14.18
C HIS A 164 -9.57 9.25 -12.83
N SER A 165 -8.87 8.50 -11.98
CA SER A 165 -9.31 8.33 -10.61
C SER A 165 -9.27 9.68 -9.87
N PRO A 166 -10.22 9.98 -8.97
CA PRO A 166 -10.19 11.19 -8.15
C PRO A 166 -8.84 11.41 -7.48
N GLY A 167 -8.26 10.34 -6.92
CA GLY A 167 -6.94 10.37 -6.30
C GLY A 167 -5.83 10.82 -7.27
N GLY A 168 -5.83 10.34 -8.51
CA GLY A 168 -4.86 10.78 -9.53
C GLY A 168 -4.95 12.28 -9.84
N VAL A 169 -6.18 12.81 -9.95
CA VAL A 169 -6.42 14.24 -10.22
C VAL A 169 -5.97 15.12 -9.04
N PHE A 170 -6.29 14.72 -7.80
CA PHE A 170 -5.88 15.47 -6.61
C PHE A 170 -4.36 15.42 -6.40
N THR A 171 -3.72 14.26 -6.57
CA THR A 171 -2.26 14.14 -6.52
C THR A 171 -1.58 15.07 -7.52
N ALA A 172 -2.07 15.13 -8.77
CA ALA A 172 -1.55 16.05 -9.79
C ALA A 172 -1.73 17.53 -9.41
N MET A 173 -2.82 17.88 -8.72
CA MET A 173 -3.04 19.23 -8.22
C MET A 173 -2.05 19.60 -7.13
N PHE A 174 -1.86 18.72 -6.13
CA PHE A 174 -0.93 18.96 -5.02
C PHE A 174 0.51 19.06 -5.51
N GLU A 175 0.92 18.14 -6.37
CA GLU A 175 2.25 18.13 -6.94
C GLU A 175 2.59 19.42 -7.70
N LYS A 176 1.69 19.91 -8.56
CA LYS A 176 1.91 21.14 -9.32
C LYS A 176 1.95 22.38 -8.44
N LYS A 177 1.27 22.36 -7.28
CA LYS A 177 1.34 23.43 -6.27
C LYS A 177 2.66 23.37 -5.48
N SER A 178 3.13 22.18 -5.11
CA SER A 178 4.42 22.01 -4.42
C SER A 178 5.60 22.43 -5.30
N CYS A 179 5.64 22.02 -6.57
CA CYS A 179 6.68 22.49 -7.50
C CYS A 179 6.65 24.01 -7.71
N ALA A 180 5.46 24.63 -7.72
CA ALA A 180 5.36 26.09 -7.85
C ALA A 180 5.96 26.80 -6.62
N ALA A 181 5.70 26.28 -5.42
CA ALA A 181 6.26 26.81 -4.17
C ALA A 181 7.79 26.61 -4.05
N GLU A 182 8.32 25.47 -4.51
CA GLU A 182 9.77 25.21 -4.53
C GLU A 182 10.50 26.18 -5.49
N ASN A 183 9.93 26.42 -6.68
CA ASN A 183 10.50 27.36 -7.65
C ASN A 183 10.45 28.83 -7.18
N GLU A 184 9.41 29.21 -6.43
CA GLU A 184 9.34 30.53 -5.79
C GLU A 184 10.38 30.66 -4.66
N SER A 185 10.62 29.60 -3.88
CA SER A 185 11.66 29.61 -2.84
C SER A 185 13.08 29.68 -3.42
N SER A 186 13.35 28.96 -4.53
CA SER A 186 14.68 28.94 -5.15
C SER A 186 15.02 30.26 -5.86
N THR A 187 14.04 30.89 -6.51
CA THR A 187 14.20 32.20 -7.13
C THR A 187 14.44 33.31 -6.11
N VAL A 188 13.78 33.27 -4.95
CA VAL A 188 14.03 34.22 -3.86
C VAL A 188 15.42 34.05 -3.23
N SER A 189 15.95 32.83 -3.13
CA SER A 189 17.33 32.59 -2.69
C SER A 189 18.39 33.00 -3.70
N GLU A 190 18.12 32.93 -5.00
CA GLU A 190 19.05 33.38 -6.05
C GLU A 190 19.05 34.91 -6.23
N LEU A 191 17.96 35.59 -5.90
CA LEU A 191 17.84 37.05 -5.93
C LEU A 191 18.41 37.76 -4.68
N SER A 192 18.80 36.99 -3.65
CA SER A 192 19.34 37.49 -2.39
C SER A 192 20.84 37.21 -2.19
N ALA A 193 21.52 36.71 -3.22
CA ALA A 193 22.97 36.54 -3.32
C ALA A 193 23.58 37.57 -4.29
#